data_AF-A0A918CJB8-F1
#
_entry.id   AF-A0A918CJB8-F1
#
_cell.length_a   1.000
_cell.length_b   1.000
_cell.length_c   1.000
_cell.angle_alpha   90.00
_cell.angle_beta   90.00
_cell.angle_gamma   90.00
#
_symmetry.space_group_name_H-M   'P 1'
#
loop_
_entity.id
_entity.type
_entity.pdbx_description
1 polymer ?
#
loop_
_entity_poly.entity_id
_entity_poly.type
_entity_poly.pdbx_seq_one_letter_code
_entity_poly.pdbx_strand_id
1 'polypeptide(L)'
;MNEFLDKLWSMEFGIALLGALVGGGFTILGSWLQTRSSNRAAELVQAKANAQRGFDALTQLKVHLEIQTFQGMGTKETRAAWNREREMLVTTANSAVMLLPDEHKDTRFRVTWLLSQIKPWYGLPPWPEYKLETSLLLSEALKILGLFVRGSDAPERRNMAEVIEREIERDKCERARRELDSLLAEDEAHGLDQEDYERINELQMFLGQSGPSEAAAEETESPS
;
A
#
# COMPACT_ATOMS: atom_id res chain seq x y z
N MET A 1 -53.73 36.23 58.52
CA MET A 1 -53.52 35.26 57.43
C MET A 1 -53.15 35.99 56.13
N ASN A 2 -52.12 36.86 56.15
CA ASN A 2 -51.64 37.60 54.97
C ASN A 2 -50.10 37.76 54.93
N GLU A 3 -49.34 37.20 55.89
CA GLU A 3 -47.86 37.28 55.88
C GLU A 3 -47.17 36.08 55.19
N PHE A 4 -47.92 35.00 54.93
CA PHE A 4 -47.38 33.77 54.33
C PHE A 4 -47.33 33.82 52.79
N LEU A 5 -48.16 34.67 52.17
CA LEU A 5 -48.23 34.82 50.71
C LEU A 5 -47.26 35.88 50.17
N ASP A 6 -46.91 36.88 50.98
CA ASP A 6 -45.99 37.96 50.58
C ASP A 6 -44.52 37.49 50.52
N LYS A 7 -44.21 36.39 51.21
CA LYS A 7 -42.87 35.77 51.21
C LYS A 7 -42.57 34.89 49.99
N LEU A 8 -43.58 34.58 49.18
CA LEU A 8 -43.45 33.78 47.95
C LEU A 8 -43.23 34.64 46.70
N TRP A 9 -43.23 35.97 46.83
CA TRP A 9 -42.90 36.93 45.78
C TRP A 9 -41.62 37.73 46.08
N SER A 10 -40.66 37.11 46.77
CA SER A 10 -39.32 37.70 46.91
C SER A 10 -38.54 37.53 45.61
N MET A 11 -37.80 38.57 45.21
CA MET A 11 -36.84 38.57 44.09
C MET A 11 -35.91 37.33 44.09
N GLU A 12 -35.70 36.70 45.25
CA GLU A 12 -34.84 35.53 45.42
C GLU A 12 -35.41 34.26 44.79
N PHE A 13 -36.73 34.06 44.76
CA PHE A 13 -37.31 32.89 44.07
C PHE A 13 -37.21 33.04 42.54
N GLY A 14 -37.35 34.26 42.01
CA GLY A 14 -37.16 34.56 40.59
C GLY A 14 -35.71 34.39 40.11
N ILE A 15 -34.74 34.79 40.95
CA ILE A 15 -33.30 34.63 40.67
C ILE A 15 -32.88 33.15 40.79
N ALA A 16 -33.42 32.41 41.78
CA ALA A 16 -33.16 30.98 41.92
C ALA A 16 -33.75 30.15 40.77
N LEU A 17 -34.94 30.51 40.26
CA LEU A 17 -35.57 29.85 39.11
C LEU A 17 -34.80 30.14 37.81
N LEU A 18 -34.32 31.37 37.62
CA LEU A 18 -33.46 31.76 36.49
C LEU A 18 -32.06 31.11 36.58
N GLY A 19 -31.48 31.01 37.77
CA GLY A 19 -30.23 30.29 38.01
C GLY A 19 -30.35 28.79 37.73
N ALA A 20 -31.49 28.17 38.07
CA ALA A 20 -31.79 26.77 37.76
C ALA A 20 -32.08 26.54 36.26
N LEU A 21 -32.70 27.49 35.57
CA LEU A 21 -32.96 27.44 34.12
C LEU A 21 -31.66 27.61 33.31
N VAL A 22 -30.79 28.54 33.70
CA VAL A 22 -29.48 28.74 33.09
C VAL A 22 -28.56 27.56 33.41
N GLY A 23 -28.50 27.11 34.67
CA GLY A 23 -27.72 25.93 35.08
C GLY A 23 -28.18 24.62 34.42
N GLY A 24 -29.50 24.39 34.30
CA GLY A 24 -30.06 23.24 33.61
C GLY A 24 -29.82 23.26 32.10
N GLY A 25 -29.96 24.43 31.45
CA GLY A 25 -29.67 24.61 30.02
C GLY A 25 -28.20 24.38 29.67
N PHE A 26 -27.26 24.90 30.47
CA PHE A 26 -25.83 24.64 30.30
C PHE A 26 -25.46 23.18 30.59
N THR A 27 -26.14 22.51 31.52
CA THR A 27 -25.90 21.08 31.80
C THR A 27 -26.40 20.19 30.68
N ILE A 28 -27.54 20.52 30.05
CA ILE A 28 -28.08 19.79 28.88
C ILE A 28 -27.21 20.06 27.64
N LEU A 29 -26.80 21.30 27.39
CA LEU A 29 -25.86 21.60 26.30
C LEU A 29 -24.51 20.92 26.52
N GLY A 30 -24.02 20.94 27.76
CA GLY A 30 -22.79 20.30 28.19
C GLY A 30 -22.84 18.79 28.01
N SER A 31 -23.92 18.14 28.47
CA SER A 31 -24.10 16.69 28.28
C SER A 31 -24.26 16.34 26.80
N TRP A 32 -24.97 17.15 26.01
CA TRP A 32 -25.13 16.90 24.58
C TRP A 32 -23.83 17.08 23.80
N LEU A 33 -23.03 18.10 24.13
CA LEU A 33 -21.68 18.29 23.58
C LEU A 33 -20.73 17.17 24.02
N GLN A 34 -20.83 16.72 25.27
CA GLN A 34 -20.03 15.63 25.82
C GLN A 34 -20.42 14.26 25.25
N THR A 35 -21.70 14.00 25.01
CA THR A 35 -22.18 12.78 24.34
C THR A 35 -21.80 12.80 22.86
N ARG A 36 -21.92 13.95 22.18
CA ARG A 36 -21.47 14.09 20.78
C ARG A 36 -19.95 13.94 20.64
N SER A 37 -19.17 14.53 21.53
CA SER A 37 -17.72 14.38 21.51
C SER A 37 -17.29 12.96 21.87
N SER A 38 -17.94 12.33 22.85
CA SER A 38 -17.70 10.93 23.23
C SER A 38 -18.06 9.95 22.11
N ASN A 39 -19.17 10.17 21.40
CA ASN A 39 -19.56 9.33 20.26
C ASN A 39 -18.57 9.48 19.11
N ARG A 40 -18.15 10.71 18.78
CA ARG A 40 -17.11 10.93 17.76
C ARG A 40 -15.76 10.32 18.14
N ALA A 41 -15.38 10.38 19.41
CA ALA A 41 -14.17 9.74 19.89
C ALA A 41 -14.25 8.22 19.78
N ALA A 42 -15.40 7.62 20.14
CA ALA A 42 -15.63 6.18 19.99
C ALA A 42 -15.62 5.75 18.52
N GLU A 43 -16.28 6.50 17.64
CA GLU A 43 -16.28 6.28 16.18
C GLU A 43 -14.86 6.33 15.61
N LEU A 44 -14.06 7.32 16.01
CA LEU A 44 -12.67 7.45 15.57
C LEU A 44 -11.79 6.31 16.10
N VAL A 45 -11.98 5.88 17.36
CA VAL A 45 -11.28 4.71 17.92
C VAL A 45 -11.64 3.44 17.14
N GLN A 46 -12.93 3.23 16.84
CA GLN A 46 -13.38 2.08 16.06
C GLN A 46 -12.85 2.13 14.62
N ALA A 47 -12.86 3.30 13.98
CA ALA A 47 -12.30 3.50 12.65
C ALA A 47 -10.80 3.18 12.61
N LYS A 48 -10.03 3.66 13.59
CA LYS A 48 -8.61 3.33 13.74
C LYS A 48 -8.38 1.85 13.99
N ALA A 49 -9.19 1.20 14.82
CA ALA A 49 -9.11 -0.23 15.06
C ALA A 49 -9.39 -1.05 13.78
N ASN A 50 -10.38 -0.65 13.00
CA ASN A 50 -10.69 -1.28 11.71
C ASN A 50 -9.55 -1.09 10.70
N ALA A 51 -9.00 0.13 10.59
CA ALA A 51 -7.84 0.41 9.76
C ALA A 51 -6.61 -0.39 10.21
N GLN A 52 -6.38 -0.54 11.51
CA GLN A 52 -5.29 -1.36 12.07
C GLN A 52 -5.45 -2.83 11.68
N ARG A 53 -6.66 -3.41 11.81
CA ARG A 53 -6.90 -4.79 11.35
C ARG A 53 -6.61 -4.96 9.86
N GLY A 54 -7.00 -3.99 9.04
CA GLY A 54 -6.65 -3.97 7.62
C GLY A 54 -5.14 -3.90 7.40
N PHE A 55 -4.45 -3.02 8.13
CA PHE A 55 -3.00 -2.88 8.09
C PHE A 55 -2.28 -4.17 8.48
N ASP A 56 -2.73 -4.85 9.53
CA ASP A 56 -2.13 -6.09 10.01
C ASP A 56 -2.29 -7.22 8.99
N ALA A 57 -3.48 -7.38 8.40
CA ALA A 57 -3.73 -8.37 7.35
C ALA A 57 -2.87 -8.14 6.10
N LEU A 58 -2.71 -6.87 5.67
CA LEU A 58 -1.84 -6.53 4.54
C LEU A 58 -0.34 -6.69 4.87
N THR A 59 0.04 -6.43 6.13
CA THR A 59 1.42 -6.66 6.59
C THR A 59 1.73 -8.14 6.56
N GLN A 60 0.81 -8.98 7.04
CA GLN A 60 0.92 -10.43 6.94
C GLN A 60 1.08 -10.85 5.47
N LEU A 61 0.21 -10.37 4.56
CA LEU A 61 0.31 -10.69 3.14
C LEU A 61 1.66 -10.27 2.54
N LYS A 62 2.18 -9.11 2.92
CA LYS A 62 3.50 -8.65 2.50
C LYS A 62 4.61 -9.57 3.01
N VAL A 63 4.56 -10.01 4.27
CA VAL A 63 5.53 -10.97 4.81
C VAL A 63 5.48 -12.30 4.04
N HIS A 64 4.28 -12.83 3.78
CA HIS A 64 4.12 -14.04 2.97
C HIS A 64 4.70 -13.85 1.57
N LEU A 65 4.40 -12.73 0.90
CA LEU A 65 4.96 -12.41 -0.41
C LEU A 65 6.50 -12.42 -0.40
N GLU A 66 7.12 -11.86 0.64
CA GLU A 66 8.58 -11.77 0.70
C GLU A 66 9.26 -13.13 0.90
N ILE A 67 8.65 -14.02 1.67
CA ILE A 67 9.19 -15.37 1.95
C ILE A 67 9.09 -16.28 0.73
N GLN A 68 8.13 -16.06 -0.17
CA GLN A 68 7.94 -16.92 -1.34
C GLN A 68 9.01 -16.67 -2.42
N THR A 69 9.71 -17.75 -2.77
CA THR A 69 10.79 -17.77 -3.78
C THR A 69 10.44 -18.73 -4.93
N PHE A 70 9.33 -18.46 -5.63
CA PHE A 70 8.96 -19.28 -6.78
C PHE A 70 9.92 -19.02 -7.95
N GLN A 71 10.43 -20.10 -8.55
CA GLN A 71 11.20 -20.02 -9.79
C GLN A 71 10.26 -20.02 -11.01
N GLY A 72 10.56 -19.16 -11.98
CA GLY A 72 9.81 -19.07 -13.23
C GLY A 72 8.30 -18.83 -13.03
N MET A 73 7.49 -19.76 -13.53
CA MET A 73 6.01 -19.65 -13.58
C MET A 73 5.29 -20.37 -12.41
N GLY A 74 6.04 -20.99 -11.49
CA GLY A 74 5.51 -21.80 -10.40
C GLY A 74 4.77 -23.08 -10.85
N THR A 75 4.41 -23.94 -9.90
CA THR A 75 3.56 -25.12 -10.17
C THR A 75 2.09 -24.78 -10.00
N LYS A 76 1.20 -25.69 -10.40
CA LYS A 76 -0.25 -25.52 -10.18
C LYS A 76 -0.56 -25.44 -8.67
N GLU A 77 0.10 -26.25 -7.87
CA GLU A 77 -0.08 -26.35 -6.42
C GLU A 77 0.42 -25.09 -5.72
N THR A 78 1.61 -24.58 -6.05
CA THR A 78 2.15 -23.37 -5.42
C THR A 78 1.32 -22.13 -5.76
N ARG A 79 0.87 -22.02 -7.01
CA ARG A 79 -0.04 -20.94 -7.44
C ARG A 79 -1.38 -21.01 -6.72
N ALA A 80 -1.96 -22.20 -6.59
CA ALA A 80 -3.22 -22.36 -5.87
C ALA A 80 -3.08 -22.02 -4.37
N ALA A 81 -1.99 -22.43 -3.73
CA ALA A 81 -1.71 -22.09 -2.34
C ALA A 81 -1.56 -20.57 -2.15
N TRP A 82 -0.74 -19.93 -2.97
CA TRP A 82 -0.55 -18.47 -2.97
C TRP A 82 -1.88 -17.73 -3.17
N ASN A 83 -2.69 -18.12 -4.16
CA ASN A 83 -3.93 -17.42 -4.47
C ASN A 83 -4.96 -17.51 -3.34
N ARG A 84 -5.04 -18.65 -2.63
CA ARG A 84 -5.92 -18.79 -1.46
C ARG A 84 -5.50 -17.89 -0.32
N GLU A 85 -4.21 -17.85 -0.01
CA GLU A 85 -3.67 -17.02 1.06
C GLU A 85 -3.85 -15.53 0.74
N ARG A 86 -3.51 -15.12 -0.49
CA ARG A 86 -3.75 -13.77 -1.01
C ARG A 86 -5.24 -13.39 -0.93
N GLU A 87 -6.14 -14.25 -1.38
CA GLU A 87 -7.58 -13.99 -1.34
C GLU A 87 -8.10 -13.82 0.08
N MET A 88 -7.68 -14.68 1.01
CA MET A 88 -8.08 -14.62 2.42
C MET A 88 -7.64 -13.30 3.07
N LEU A 89 -6.37 -12.90 2.89
CA LEU A 89 -5.83 -11.68 3.50
C LEU A 89 -6.38 -10.40 2.84
N VAL A 90 -6.52 -10.37 1.50
CA VAL A 90 -7.14 -9.24 0.80
C VAL A 90 -8.60 -9.08 1.19
N THR A 91 -9.36 -10.17 1.32
CA THR A 91 -10.77 -10.13 1.74
C THR A 91 -10.91 -9.63 3.17
N THR A 92 -10.03 -10.09 4.07
CA THR A 92 -9.97 -9.64 5.47
C THR A 92 -9.69 -8.14 5.54
N ALA A 93 -8.68 -7.66 4.81
CA ALA A 93 -8.34 -6.25 4.75
C ALA A 93 -9.47 -5.40 4.15
N ASN A 94 -10.06 -5.82 3.03
CA ASN A 94 -11.20 -5.12 2.42
C ASN A 94 -12.39 -5.02 3.36
N SER A 95 -12.73 -6.11 4.04
CA SER A 95 -13.85 -6.13 5.00
C SER A 95 -13.62 -5.17 6.16
N ALA A 96 -12.40 -5.10 6.68
CA ALA A 96 -12.03 -4.16 7.73
C ALA A 96 -12.09 -2.70 7.24
N VAL A 97 -11.55 -2.42 6.05
CA VAL A 97 -11.53 -1.08 5.44
C VAL A 97 -12.94 -0.60 5.07
N MET A 98 -13.84 -1.50 4.68
CA MET A 98 -15.25 -1.15 4.40
C MET A 98 -16.01 -0.63 5.62
N LEU A 99 -15.56 -0.98 6.82
CA LEU A 99 -16.15 -0.51 8.08
C LEU A 99 -15.62 0.86 8.51
N LEU A 100 -14.85 1.55 7.67
CA LEU A 100 -14.51 2.94 7.91
C LEU A 100 -15.75 3.84 7.70
N PRO A 101 -15.97 4.84 8.57
CA PRO A 101 -17.04 5.82 8.43
C PRO A 101 -16.99 6.59 7.10
N ASP A 102 -18.12 7.18 6.70
CA ASP A 102 -18.25 7.88 5.41
C ASP A 102 -17.44 9.17 5.32
N GLU A 103 -17.10 9.77 6.46
CA GLU A 103 -16.12 10.84 6.58
C GLU A 103 -14.75 10.42 6.01
N HIS A 104 -14.47 9.12 5.97
CA HIS A 104 -13.21 8.54 5.50
C HIS A 104 -13.38 7.73 4.19
N LYS A 105 -14.43 8.04 3.42
CA LYS A 105 -14.71 7.40 2.12
C LYS A 105 -13.54 7.44 1.14
N ASP A 106 -12.72 8.50 1.16
CA ASP A 106 -11.56 8.63 0.27
C ASP A 106 -10.50 7.57 0.57
N THR A 107 -10.13 7.43 1.85
CA THR A 107 -9.22 6.38 2.33
C THR A 107 -9.75 5.00 1.96
N ARG A 108 -11.04 4.74 2.22
CA ARG A 108 -11.71 3.48 1.89
C ARG A 108 -11.61 3.18 0.38
N PHE A 109 -12.00 4.14 -0.47
CA PHE A 109 -11.95 3.99 -1.92
C PHE A 109 -10.53 3.74 -2.43
N ARG A 110 -9.55 4.53 -1.97
CA ARG A 110 -8.16 4.42 -2.42
C ARG A 110 -7.55 3.07 -2.05
N VAL A 111 -7.72 2.63 -0.80
CA VAL A 111 -7.18 1.34 -0.34
C VAL A 111 -7.87 0.20 -1.08
N THR A 112 -9.19 0.19 -1.17
CA THR A 112 -9.92 -0.86 -1.90
C THR A 112 -9.56 -0.89 -3.38
N TRP A 113 -9.34 0.27 -4.02
CA TRP A 113 -8.87 0.32 -5.40
C TRP A 113 -7.49 -0.35 -5.53
N LEU A 114 -6.52 -0.04 -4.67
CA LEU A 114 -5.20 -0.68 -4.67
C LEU A 114 -5.30 -2.19 -4.47
N LEU A 115 -6.11 -2.64 -3.50
CA LEU A 115 -6.32 -4.06 -3.23
C LEU A 115 -6.99 -4.80 -4.40
N SER A 116 -7.84 -4.11 -5.15
CA SER A 116 -8.47 -4.67 -6.36
C SER A 116 -7.47 -4.87 -7.51
N GLN A 117 -6.34 -4.16 -7.51
CA GLN A 117 -5.29 -4.31 -8.52
C GLN A 117 -4.40 -5.53 -8.24
N ILE A 118 -4.28 -5.98 -6.98
CA ILE A 118 -3.52 -7.20 -6.66
C ILE A 118 -4.28 -8.41 -7.21
N LYS A 119 -3.90 -8.97 -8.35
CA LYS A 119 -4.63 -10.08 -8.99
C LYS A 119 -4.17 -11.46 -8.48
N PRO A 120 -4.96 -12.53 -8.66
CA PRO A 120 -4.45 -13.88 -8.57
C PRO A 120 -3.30 -14.09 -9.58
N TRP A 121 -2.30 -14.88 -9.20
CA TRP A 121 -1.17 -15.22 -10.06
C TRP A 121 -1.37 -16.60 -10.69
N TYR A 122 -1.33 -16.66 -12.02
CA TYR A 122 -1.48 -17.90 -12.80
C TYR A 122 -0.19 -18.31 -13.54
N GLY A 123 0.93 -17.69 -13.19
CA GLY A 123 2.25 -17.97 -13.76
C GLY A 123 2.79 -16.82 -14.60
N LEU A 124 1.91 -16.04 -15.25
CA LEU A 124 2.29 -14.84 -15.99
C LEU A 124 1.76 -13.57 -15.28
N PRO A 125 2.55 -12.50 -15.16
CA PRO A 125 3.97 -12.40 -15.52
C PRO A 125 4.85 -13.31 -14.62
N PRO A 126 6.14 -13.50 -14.93
CA PRO A 126 7.06 -14.27 -14.08
C PRO A 126 7.02 -13.81 -12.63
N TRP A 127 7.27 -14.73 -11.69
CA TRP A 127 7.14 -14.43 -10.25
C TRP A 127 7.84 -13.15 -9.79
N PRO A 128 9.09 -12.83 -10.21
CA PRO A 128 9.75 -11.60 -9.78
C PRO A 128 8.98 -10.33 -10.14
N GLU A 129 8.40 -10.26 -11.35
CA GLU A 129 7.62 -9.10 -11.81
C GLU A 129 6.30 -9.00 -11.05
N TYR A 130 5.58 -10.12 -10.92
CA TYR A 130 4.35 -10.17 -10.13
C TYR A 130 4.60 -9.78 -8.66
N LYS A 131 5.72 -10.25 -8.08
CA LYS A 131 6.14 -9.94 -6.71
C LYS A 131 6.42 -8.45 -6.56
N LEU A 132 7.15 -7.85 -7.48
CA LEU A 132 7.45 -6.42 -7.49
C LEU A 132 6.17 -5.57 -7.55
N GLU A 133 5.31 -5.86 -8.53
CA GLU A 133 4.01 -5.18 -8.70
C GLU A 133 3.17 -5.27 -7.41
N THR A 134 3.00 -6.48 -6.89
CA THR A 134 2.21 -6.71 -5.67
C THR A 134 2.80 -6.00 -4.46
N SER A 135 4.14 -6.00 -4.32
CA SER A 135 4.82 -5.34 -3.21
C SER A 135 4.66 -3.82 -3.25
N LEU A 136 4.65 -3.21 -4.43
CA LEU A 136 4.39 -1.77 -4.62
C LEU A 136 2.96 -1.41 -4.23
N LEU A 137 1.97 -2.19 -4.71
CA LEU A 137 0.55 -2.00 -4.38
C LEU A 137 0.30 -2.14 -2.87
N LEU A 138 0.84 -3.19 -2.25
CA LEU A 138 0.74 -3.42 -0.80
C LEU A 138 1.39 -2.28 0.00
N SER A 139 2.57 -1.84 -0.42
CA SER A 139 3.30 -0.77 0.28
C SER A 139 2.53 0.56 0.24
N GLU A 140 1.88 0.88 -0.89
CA GLU A 140 1.04 2.08 -0.96
C GLU A 140 -0.22 1.97 -0.10
N ALA A 141 -0.88 0.80 -0.10
CA ALA A 141 -2.04 0.57 0.75
C ALA A 141 -1.69 0.65 2.24
N LEU A 142 -0.58 0.03 2.65
CA LEU A 142 -0.04 0.09 4.02
C LEU A 142 0.33 1.52 4.42
N LYS A 143 0.93 2.30 3.52
CA LYS A 143 1.25 3.71 3.78
C LYS A 143 0.00 4.53 4.07
N ILE A 144 -1.05 4.37 3.26
CA ILE A 144 -2.33 5.08 3.45
C ILE A 144 -2.97 4.69 4.79
N LEU A 145 -3.08 3.38 5.08
CA LEU A 145 -3.68 2.91 6.34
C LEU A 145 -2.86 3.32 7.57
N GLY A 146 -1.53 3.25 7.48
CA GLY A 146 -0.63 3.64 8.57
C GLY A 146 -0.74 5.13 8.90
N LEU A 147 -0.83 6.00 7.89
CA LEU A 147 -1.05 7.44 8.10
C LEU A 147 -2.44 7.70 8.71
N PHE A 148 -3.46 7.01 8.22
CA PHE A 148 -4.82 7.10 8.77
C PHE A 148 -4.87 6.71 10.26
N VAL A 149 -4.26 5.58 10.64
CA VAL A 149 -4.20 5.14 12.05
C VAL A 149 -3.50 6.18 12.93
N ARG A 150 -2.43 6.80 12.42
CA ARG A 150 -1.71 7.89 13.10
C ARG A 150 -2.51 9.20 13.17
N GLY A 151 -3.62 9.31 12.44
CA GLY A 151 -4.39 10.54 12.34
C GLY A 151 -3.72 11.62 11.47
N SER A 152 -2.83 11.20 10.57
CA SER A 152 -2.17 12.07 9.60
C SER A 152 -2.97 12.13 8.30
N ASP A 153 -2.71 13.18 7.51
CA ASP A 153 -3.31 13.32 6.19
C ASP A 153 -2.90 12.17 5.28
N ALA A 154 -3.83 11.78 4.41
CA ALA A 154 -3.57 10.76 3.41
C ALA A 154 -2.49 11.28 2.42
N PRO A 155 -1.59 10.41 1.95
CA PRO A 155 -0.56 10.83 1.01
C PRO A 155 -1.20 11.30 -0.29
N GLU A 156 -0.48 12.08 -1.09
CA GLU A 156 -0.92 12.45 -2.44
C GLU A 156 -1.20 11.20 -3.28
N ARG A 157 -2.18 11.30 -4.18
CA ARG A 157 -2.51 10.20 -5.08
C ARG A 157 -1.40 10.06 -6.13
N ARG A 158 -0.84 8.85 -6.23
CA ARG A 158 0.15 8.50 -7.24
C ARG A 158 -0.49 7.62 -8.31
N ASN A 159 -0.06 7.79 -9.56
CA ASN A 159 -0.44 6.85 -10.62
C ASN A 159 0.36 5.55 -10.43
N MET A 160 -0.24 4.59 -9.74
CA MET A 160 0.46 3.33 -9.44
C MET A 160 0.78 2.53 -10.70
N ALA A 161 0.00 2.65 -11.78
CA ALA A 161 0.30 1.97 -13.03
C ALA A 161 1.65 2.44 -13.61
N GLU A 162 1.85 3.76 -13.68
CA GLU A 162 3.14 4.33 -14.13
C GLU A 162 4.30 3.99 -13.19
N VAL A 163 4.06 3.95 -11.86
CA VAL A 163 5.09 3.57 -10.89
C VAL A 163 5.50 2.12 -11.08
N ILE A 164 4.53 1.21 -11.25
CA ILE A 164 4.76 -0.22 -11.46
C ILE A 164 5.51 -0.45 -12.77
N GLU A 165 5.05 0.15 -13.87
CA GLU A 165 5.68 0.02 -15.18
C GLU A 165 7.15 0.48 -15.15
N ARG A 166 7.40 1.67 -14.58
CA ARG A 166 8.75 2.21 -14.45
C ARG A 166 9.65 1.32 -13.59
N GLU A 167 9.13 0.79 -12.50
CA GLU A 167 9.92 -0.05 -11.59
C GLU A 167 10.22 -1.41 -12.20
N ILE A 168 9.27 -2.01 -12.92
CA ILE A 168 9.49 -3.26 -13.68
C ILE A 168 10.56 -3.04 -14.75
N GLU A 169 10.49 -1.94 -15.50
CA GLU A 169 11.49 -1.65 -16.52
C GLU A 169 12.87 -1.42 -15.91
N ARG A 170 12.94 -0.66 -14.80
CA ARG A 170 14.20 -0.46 -14.07
C ARG A 170 14.79 -1.80 -13.62
N ASP A 171 13.97 -2.68 -13.03
CA ASP A 171 14.40 -4.01 -12.59
C ASP A 171 14.88 -4.89 -13.74
N LYS A 172 14.20 -4.85 -14.90
CA LYS A 172 14.65 -5.55 -16.12
C LYS A 172 15.99 -5.04 -16.60
N CYS A 173 16.18 -3.73 -16.69
CA CYS A 173 17.47 -3.14 -17.06
C CYS A 173 18.58 -3.50 -16.07
N GLU A 174 18.30 -3.48 -14.76
CA GLU A 174 19.27 -3.85 -13.73
C GLU A 174 19.66 -5.34 -13.83
N ARG A 175 18.69 -6.24 -14.06
CA ARG A 175 18.97 -7.66 -14.26
C ARG A 175 19.79 -7.90 -15.52
N ALA A 176 19.43 -7.27 -16.63
CA ALA A 176 20.18 -7.38 -17.89
C ALA A 176 21.62 -6.86 -17.75
N ARG A 177 21.85 -5.78 -17.00
CA ARG A 177 23.20 -5.28 -16.70
C ARG A 177 24.02 -6.26 -15.87
N ARG A 178 23.44 -6.81 -14.80
CA ARG A 178 24.14 -7.79 -13.95
C ARG A 178 24.48 -9.07 -14.73
N GLU A 179 23.59 -9.50 -15.62
CA GLU A 179 23.83 -10.65 -16.49
C GLU A 179 24.95 -10.36 -17.48
N LEU A 180 24.93 -9.19 -18.14
CA LEU A 180 26.00 -8.75 -19.04
C LEU A 180 27.35 -8.66 -18.31
N ASP A 181 27.41 -8.02 -17.14
CA ASP A 181 28.63 -7.92 -16.34
C ASP A 181 29.17 -9.31 -15.94
N SER A 182 28.28 -10.26 -15.65
CA SER A 182 28.66 -11.65 -15.32
C SER A 182 29.25 -12.37 -16.53
N LEU A 183 28.62 -12.26 -17.70
CA LEU A 183 29.09 -12.91 -18.93
C LEU A 183 30.42 -12.32 -19.39
N LEU A 184 30.60 -10.99 -19.32
CA LEU A 184 31.86 -10.35 -19.65
C LEU A 184 33.00 -10.79 -18.72
N ALA A 185 32.72 -10.93 -17.41
CA ALA A 185 33.71 -11.45 -16.48
C ALA A 185 34.08 -12.93 -16.74
N GLU A 186 33.12 -13.72 -17.24
CA GLU A 186 33.36 -15.12 -17.63
C GLU A 186 34.17 -15.23 -18.93
N ASP A 187 33.92 -14.34 -19.90
CA ASP A 187 34.74 -14.21 -21.12
C ASP A 187 36.21 -13.91 -20.80
N GLU A 188 36.44 -12.95 -19.91
CA GLU A 188 37.79 -12.59 -19.47
C GLU A 188 38.52 -13.74 -18.75
N ALA A 189 37.79 -14.59 -18.03
CA ALA A 189 38.37 -15.65 -17.20
C ALA A 189 38.58 -16.96 -17.97
N HIS A 190 37.62 -17.35 -18.80
CA HIS A 190 37.50 -18.69 -19.36
C HIS A 190 37.20 -18.72 -20.87
N GLY A 191 36.85 -17.57 -21.46
CA GLY A 191 36.28 -17.48 -22.80
C GLY A 191 34.84 -17.99 -22.83
N LEU A 192 34.03 -17.40 -23.71
CA LEU A 192 32.63 -17.79 -23.87
C LEU A 192 32.41 -18.72 -25.07
N ASP A 193 31.31 -19.45 -25.03
CA ASP A 193 30.80 -20.15 -26.21
C ASP A 193 29.95 -19.23 -27.10
N GLN A 194 29.51 -19.75 -28.24
CA GLN A 194 28.73 -18.97 -29.20
C GLN A 194 27.36 -18.54 -28.65
N GLU A 195 26.71 -19.36 -27.82
CA GLU A 195 25.40 -19.04 -27.25
C GLU A 195 25.51 -17.86 -26.29
N ASP A 196 26.57 -17.82 -25.49
CA ASP A 196 26.84 -16.72 -24.57
C ASP A 196 27.23 -15.41 -25.30
N TYR A 197 27.96 -15.47 -26.42
CA TYR A 197 28.20 -14.28 -27.25
C TYR A 197 26.91 -13.74 -27.90
N GLU A 198 26.04 -14.63 -28.39
CA GLU A 198 24.71 -14.24 -28.87
C GLU A 198 23.91 -13.57 -27.75
N ARG A 199 23.98 -14.13 -26.53
CA ARG A 199 23.33 -13.56 -25.34
C ARG A 199 23.85 -12.18 -24.95
N ILE A 200 25.17 -11.97 -25.00
CA ILE A 200 25.79 -10.64 -24.79
C ILE A 200 25.22 -9.63 -25.79
N ASN A 201 25.17 -9.97 -27.07
CA ASN A 201 24.66 -9.09 -28.11
C ASN A 201 23.18 -8.73 -27.87
N GLU A 202 22.34 -9.70 -27.50
CA GLU A 202 20.95 -9.46 -27.11
C GLU A 202 20.84 -8.48 -25.93
N LEU A 203 21.63 -8.69 -24.89
CA LEU A 203 21.63 -7.86 -23.69
C LEU A 203 22.10 -6.43 -23.99
N GLN A 204 23.14 -6.27 -24.81
CA GLN A 204 23.65 -4.97 -25.25
C GLN A 204 22.60 -4.22 -26.07
N MET A 205 21.95 -4.88 -27.05
CA MET A 205 20.85 -4.29 -27.81
C MET A 205 19.68 -3.88 -26.91
N PHE A 206 19.27 -4.75 -25.98
CA PHE A 206 18.19 -4.47 -25.02
C PHE A 206 18.52 -3.25 -24.14
N LEU A 207 19.78 -3.11 -23.73
CA LEU A 207 20.26 -1.97 -22.94
C LEU A 207 20.56 -0.72 -23.76
N GLY A 208 20.43 -0.78 -25.09
CA GLY A 208 20.78 0.32 -26.01
C GLY A 208 22.29 0.61 -26.08
N GLN A 209 23.12 -0.36 -25.72
CA GLN A 209 24.58 -0.30 -25.85
C GLN A 209 24.96 -0.88 -27.20
N SER A 210 25.66 -0.11 -28.04
CA SER A 210 26.25 -0.64 -29.27
C SER A 210 27.43 -1.53 -28.86
N GLY A 211 27.41 -2.81 -29.22
CA GLY A 211 28.48 -3.74 -28.90
C GLY A 211 29.84 -3.31 -29.43
N PRO A 212 30.96 -3.86 -28.91
CA PRO A 212 32.27 -3.64 -29.50
C PRO A 212 32.20 -4.06 -30.97
N SER A 213 32.26 -3.05 -31.85
CA SER A 213 32.24 -3.21 -33.30
C SER A 213 33.27 -4.28 -33.68
N GLU A 214 32.88 -5.22 -34.56
CA GLU A 214 33.73 -6.15 -35.30
C GLU A 214 34.78 -5.44 -36.20
N ALA A 215 35.17 -4.20 -35.89
CA ALA A 215 36.18 -3.43 -36.60
C ALA A 215 37.63 -3.83 -36.24
N ALA A 216 37.83 -4.81 -35.36
CA ALA A 216 39.16 -5.35 -35.04
C ALA A 216 39.49 -6.64 -35.81
N ALA A 217 38.57 -7.18 -36.62
CA ALA A 217 38.79 -8.39 -37.42
C ALA A 217 39.35 -8.12 -38.84
N GLU A 218 39.57 -6.84 -39.22
CA GLU A 218 40.07 -6.45 -40.56
C GLU A 218 41.49 -5.88 -40.58
N GLU A 219 42.34 -6.10 -39.55
CA GLU A 219 43.78 -5.76 -39.63
C GLU A 219 44.72 -6.96 -39.79
N THR A 220 44.17 -8.15 -40.09
CA THR A 220 44.97 -9.31 -40.50
C THR A 220 44.50 -9.84 -41.84
N GLU A 221 44.70 -9.08 -42.93
CA GLU A 221 44.98 -9.69 -44.24
C GLU A 221 45.65 -8.72 -45.25
N SER A 222 46.98 -8.91 -45.39
CA SER A 222 47.78 -8.85 -46.63
C SER A 222 48.15 -7.48 -47.25
N PRO A 223 49.13 -7.42 -48.18
CA PRO A 223 50.46 -8.07 -48.19
C PRO A 223 51.58 -7.12 -48.70
N SER A 224 52.85 -7.40 -48.40
CA SER A 224 54.07 -7.26 -49.25
C SER A 224 55.34 -7.11 -48.40
#